data_AF-A0A0H4TCL8-F1
#
_entry.id   AF-A0A0H4TCL8-F1
#
_cell.length_a   1.000
_cell.length_b   1.000
_cell.length_c   1.000
_cell.angle_alpha   90.00
_cell.angle_beta   90.00
_cell.angle_gamma   90.00
#
_symmetry.space_group_name_H-M   'P 1'
#
loop_
_entity.id
_entity.type
_entity.pdbx_description
1 polymer ?
#
loop_
_entity_poly.entity_id
_entity_poly.type
_entity_poly.pdbx_seq_one_letter_code
_entity_poly.pdbx_strand_id
1 'polypeptide(L)' 'FTFGVYNGKVHVDVLVTEDMVGHRLGEFSPTKKFMKHGGKMQKELEQKKKEAEIIAAKGATAAAADAKGAAKK' A
#
# COMPACT_ATOMS: atom_id res chain seq x y z
N PHE A 1 -0.85 -10.87 17.52
CA PHE A 1 -1.37 -9.72 18.28
C PHE A 1 -1.02 -8.47 17.48
N THR A 2 -1.96 -7.54 17.34
CA THR A 2 -1.82 -6.35 16.49
C THR A 2 -2.11 -5.12 17.33
N PHE A 3 -1.29 -4.09 17.20
CA PHE A 3 -1.38 -2.87 17.99
C PHE A 3 -1.91 -1.73 17.15
N GLY A 4 -2.97 -1.06 17.60
CA GLY A 4 -3.43 0.19 16.98
C GLY A 4 -2.62 1.37 17.51
N VAL A 5 -1.60 1.84 16.78
CA VAL A 5 -0.73 2.95 17.17
C VAL A 5 -1.25 4.27 16.58
N TYR A 6 -1.63 5.23 17.42
CA TYR A 6 -2.18 6.51 16.97
C TYR A 6 -1.12 7.43 16.33
N ASN A 7 -1.38 7.93 15.12
CA ASN A 7 -0.46 8.82 14.39
C ASN A 7 -0.85 10.30 14.40
N GLY A 8 -1.82 10.69 15.23
CA GLY A 8 -2.38 12.05 15.25
C GLY A 8 -3.66 12.23 14.43
N LYS A 9 -4.09 11.20 13.68
CA LYS A 9 -5.38 11.18 12.96
C LYS A 9 -6.11 9.86 13.12
N VAL A 10 -5.40 8.74 12.98
CA VAL A 10 -5.96 7.39 13.01
C VAL A 10 -5.04 6.45 13.78
N HIS A 11 -5.58 5.32 14.23
CA HIS A 11 -4.78 4.20 14.71
C HIS A 11 -4.32 3.37 13.52
N VAL A 12 -3.01 3.22 13.38
CA VAL A 12 -2.38 2.36 12.38
C VAL A 12 -2.15 0.99 13.02
N ASP A 13 -2.64 -0.07 12.37
CA ASP A 13 -2.44 -1.43 12.83
C ASP A 13 -1.01 -1.88 12.55
N VAL A 14 -0.27 -2.17 13.62
CA VAL A 14 1.12 -2.62 13.58
C VAL A 14 1.19 -4.04 14.12
N LEU A 15 1.65 -4.97 13.28
CA LEU A 15 2.01 -6.32 13.68
C LEU A 15 3.52 -6.34 14.01
N VAL A 16 3.87 -6.84 15.19
CA VAL A 16 5.24 -6.78 15.71
C VAL A 16 6.01 -8.05 15.34
N THR A 17 7.24 -7.86 14.85
CA THR A 17 8.25 -8.92 14.61
C THR A 17 9.43 -8.78 15.57
N GLU A 18 10.28 -9.81 15.66
CA GLU A 18 11.43 -9.82 16.59
C GLU A 18 12.44 -8.70 16.33
N ASP A 19 12.64 -8.33 15.06
CA ASP A 19 13.56 -7.24 14.67
C ASP A 19 13.12 -5.86 15.18
N MET A 20 11.88 -5.72 15.65
CA MET A 20 11.33 -4.47 16.19
C MET A 20 11.57 -4.34 17.71
N VAL A 21 12.13 -5.37 18.37
CA VAL A 21 12.42 -5.36 19.81
C VAL A 21 13.52 -4.34 20.12
N GLY A 22 13.25 -3.43 21.06
CA GLY A 22 14.13 -2.31 21.40
C GLY A 22 13.75 -0.99 20.73
N HIS A 23 12.86 -1.02 19.73
CA HIS A 23 12.30 0.19 19.10
C HIS A 23 11.02 0.67 19.80
N ARG A 24 10.61 1.90 19.47
CA ARG A 24 9.37 2.50 20.01
C ARG A 24 8.23 2.34 19.00
N LEU A 25 7.03 2.07 19.49
CA LEU A 25 5.83 1.90 18.65
C LEU A 25 5.56 3.09 17.71
N GLY A 26 5.90 4.31 18.14
CA GLY A 26 5.74 5.53 17.33
C GLY A 26 6.61 5.56 16.06
N GLU A 27 7.71 4.81 16.02
CA GLU A 27 8.58 4.72 14.83
C GLU A 27 7.88 4.00 13.67
N PHE A 28 6.91 3.15 13.98
CA PHE A 28 6.14 2.39 13.02
C PHE A 28 4.82 3.07 12.62
N SER A 29 4.56 4.29 13.12
CA SER A 29 3.32 5.03 12.89
C SER A 29 3.60 6.46 12.38
N PRO A 30 3.75 6.65 11.06
CA PRO A 30 4.16 7.94 10.49
C PRO A 30 3.11 9.03 10.72
N THR A 31 3.55 10.17 11.26
CA THR A 31 2.67 11.29 11.66
C THR A 31 2.48 12.34 10.57
N LYS A 32 3.44 12.47 9.63
CA LYS A 32 3.37 13.40 8.49
C LYS A 32 3.59 12.66 7.19
N LYS A 33 2.76 12.97 6.19
CA LYS A 33 2.99 12.50 4.82
C LYS A 33 4.02 13.40 4.15
N PHE A 34 5.18 12.84 3.82
CA PHE A 34 6.17 13.57 3.02
C PHE A 34 5.62 13.76 1.60
N MET A 35 5.29 15.00 1.26
CA MET A 35 5.04 15.38 -0.13
C MET A 35 6.37 15.85 -0.70
N LYS A 36 6.95 15.05 -1.62
CA LYS A 36 8.21 15.37 -2.28
C LYS A 36 8.18 16.79 -2.84
N HIS A 37 9.29 17.53 -2.71
CA HIS A 37 9.51 18.77 -3.43
C HIS A 37 9.93 18.47 -4.89
N GLY A 38 9.11 17.71 -5.61
CA GLY A 38 9.23 17.52 -7.05
C GLY A 38 8.09 18.29 -7.69
N GLY A 39 8.40 19.24 -8.57
CA GLY A 39 7.38 19.99 -9.31
C GLY A 39 6.46 19.10 -10.16
N LYS A 40 5.62 19.72 -10.99
CA LYS A 40 4.58 19.04 -11.79
C LYS A 40 5.08 17.76 -12.51
N MET A 41 6.29 17.81 -13.07
CA MET A 41 6.92 16.70 -13.80
C MET A 41 7.11 15.41 -12.97
N GLN A 42 7.49 15.51 -11.69
CA GLN A 42 7.69 14.32 -10.83
C GLN A 42 6.34 13.66 -10.52
N LYS A 43 5.30 14.48 -10.30
CA LYS A 43 3.93 14.01 -10.02
C LYS A 43 3.34 13.27 -11.22
N GLU A 44 3.55 13.79 -12.44
CA GLU A 44 3.10 13.15 -13.68
C GLU A 44 3.81 11.81 -13.92
N LEU A 45 5.12 11.73 -13.67
CA LEU A 45 5.88 10.48 -13.78
C LEU A 45 5.43 9.42 -12.77
N GLU A 46 5.13 9.80 -11.53
CA GLU A 46 4.60 8.88 -10.52
C GLU A 46 3.16 8.45 -10.80
N GLN A 47 2.33 9.33 -11.37
CA GLN A 47 0.97 8.99 -11.80
C GLN A 47 0.97 8.01 -12.97
N LYS A 48 1.79 8.27 -14.00
CA LYS A 48 1.94 7.37 -15.15
C LYS A 48 2.47 5.99 -14.74
N LYS A 49 3.38 5.92 -13.77
CA LYS A 49 3.86 4.65 -13.20
C LYS A 49 2.77 3.92 -12.43
N LYS A 50 1.98 4.62 -11.61
CA LYS A 50 0.84 4.04 -10.90
C LYS A 50 -0.25 3.55 -11.84
N GLU A 51 -0.56 4.29 -12.89
CA GLU A 51 -1.52 3.88 -13.91
C GLU A 51 -1.06 2.63 -14.66
N ALA A 52 0.22 2.54 -15.02
CA ALA A 52 0.80 1.35 -15.64
C ALA A 52 0.75 0.12 -14.72
N GLU A 53 1.05 0.29 -13.43
CA GLU A 53 0.98 -0.78 -12.43
C GLU A 53 -0.47 -1.23 -12.17
N ILE A 54 -1.42 -0.28 -12.14
CA ILE A 54 -2.85 -0.58 -12.00
C ILE A 54 -3.40 -1.30 -13.23
N ILE A 55 -2.95 -0.95 -14.44
CA ILE A 55 -3.33 -1.65 -15.67
C ILE A 55 -2.77 -3.08 -15.67
N ALA A 56 -1.51 -3.26 -15.25
CA ALA A 56 -0.90 -4.59 -15.13
C ALA A 56 -1.61 -5.46 -14.06
N ALA A 57 -1.93 -4.87 -12.91
CA ALA A 57 -2.64 -5.57 -11.82
C ALA A 57 -4.09 -5.92 -12.20
N LYS A 58 -4.78 -5.07 -12.96
CA LYS A 58 -6.13 -5.35 -13.48
C LYS A 58 -6.13 -6.37 -14.62
N GLY A 59 -5.05 -6.46 -15.40
CA GLY A 59 -4.87 -7.50 -16.41
C GLY A 59 -4.79 -8.91 -15.80
N ALA A 60 -4.19 -9.04 -14.61
CA ALA A 60 -4.10 -10.31 -13.90
C ALA A 60 -5.44 -10.76 -13.27
N THR A 61 -6.32 -9.83 -12.87
CA THR A 61 -7.63 -10.17 -12.30
C THR A 61 -8.69 -10.51 -13.36
N ALA A 62 -8.51 -10.08 -14.61
CA ALA A 62 -9.37 -10.49 -15.73
C ALA A 62 -9.13 -11.97 -16.12
N ALA A 63 -7.88 -12.43 -16.13
CA ALA A 63 -7.54 -13.82 -16.46
C ALA A 63 -8.08 -14.87 -15.46
N ALA A 64 -8.35 -14.45 -14.21
CA ALA A 64 -8.94 -15.33 -13.18
C ALA A 64 -10.47 -15.44 -13.27
N ALA A 65 -11.16 -14.54 -13.98
CA ALA A 65 -12.61 -14.58 -14.15
C ALA A 65 -13.04 -15.56 -15.26
N ASP A 66 -12.28 -15.64 -16.36
CA ASP A 66 -12.57 -16.55 -17.49
C ASP A 66 -12.35 -18.04 -17.16
N ALA A 67 -11.49 -18.37 -16.19
CA ALA A 67 -11.26 -19.76 -15.77
C ALA A 67 -12.41 -20.35 -14.91
N LYS A 68 -13.20 -19.52 -14.22
CA LYS A 68 -14.34 -19.99 -13.40
C LYS A 68 -15.64 -20.15 -14.20
N GLY A 69 -15.75 -19.57 -15.40
CA GLY A 69 -16.92 -19.70 -16.27
C GLY A 69 -16.98 -21.00 -17.07
N ALA A 70 -15.82 -21.62 -17.37
CA ALA A 70 -15.74 -22.83 -18.18
C ALA A 70 -16.04 -24.14 -17.42
N ALA A 71 -16.00 -24.13 -16.08
CA ALA A 71 -16.22 -25.33 -15.25
C ALA A 71 -17.69 -25.61 -14.89
N LYS A 72 -18.66 -24.86 -15.45
CA LYS A 72 -20.10 -25.02 -15.17
C LYS A 72 -20.96 -25.18 -16.42
N LYS A 73 -20.47 -25.87 -17.45
CA LYS A 73 -21.30 -26.36 -18.55
C LYS A 73 -21.11 -27.86 -18.72
#